data_AF-A0A1C7NSU7-F1
#
_entry.id   AF-A0A1C7NSU7-F1
#
_cell.length_a   1.000
_cell.length_b   1.000
_cell.length_c   1.000
_cell.angle_alpha   90.00
_cell.angle_beta   90.00
_cell.angle_gamma   90.00
#
_symmetry.space_group_name_H-M   'P 1'
#
loop_
_entity.id
_entity.type
_entity.pdbx_description
1 polymer ?
#
loop_
_entity_poly.entity_id
_entity_poly.type
_entity_poly.pdbx_seq_one_letter_code
_entity_poly.pdbx_strand_id
1 'polypeptide(L)'
;MPDKNTGTQTLWRAFVPQWAFAPLSGEGAARFGGRWNPVGVPTIYAARELSTAWAEYNQGFVQHPALITQLELKNADLADLTDATMLSSLASSDEIHRCEWRMHLDRGEVPETHRLRERLIGQGFDGVIYPSFMSPGGTCVALWRWNSKDAPRLDVIDPDGRLPKTPASWM
;
A
#
# COMPACT_ATOMS: atom_id res chain seq x y z
N MET A 1 -10.39 -14.77 -15.83
CA MET A 1 -9.94 -14.27 -14.51
C MET A 1 -8.51 -14.74 -14.35
N PRO A 2 -7.55 -13.88 -14.00
CA PRO A 2 -6.21 -14.35 -13.68
C PRO A 2 -6.29 -15.41 -12.57
N ASP A 3 -5.48 -16.47 -12.69
CA ASP A 3 -5.37 -17.47 -11.65
C ASP A 3 -4.89 -16.79 -10.36
N LYS A 4 -5.64 -16.94 -9.27
CA LYS A 4 -5.28 -16.34 -7.99
C LYS A 4 -3.90 -16.86 -7.58
N ASN A 5 -2.94 -15.95 -7.44
CA ASN A 5 -1.62 -16.30 -6.95
C ASN A 5 -1.73 -16.82 -5.50
N THR A 6 -1.52 -18.12 -5.30
CA THR A 6 -1.57 -18.78 -3.98
C THR A 6 -0.33 -18.51 -3.11
N GLY A 7 0.49 -17.53 -3.49
CA GLY A 7 1.71 -17.16 -2.78
C GLY A 7 1.45 -16.39 -1.48
N THR A 8 2.38 -16.57 -0.55
CA THR A 8 2.54 -15.71 0.64
C THR A 8 3.63 -14.67 0.37
N GLN A 9 3.40 -13.42 0.75
CA GLN A 9 4.34 -12.31 0.61
C GLN A 9 4.57 -11.65 1.98
N THR A 10 5.84 -11.43 2.32
CA THR A 10 6.22 -10.61 3.47
C THR A 10 6.18 -9.14 3.08
N LEU A 11 5.49 -8.33 3.87
CA LEU A 11 5.47 -6.87 3.73
C LEU A 11 5.92 -6.21 5.04
N TRP A 12 6.33 -4.96 4.94
CA TRP A 12 6.76 -4.12 6.06
C TRP A 12 5.97 -2.82 6.03
N ARG A 13 5.35 -2.49 7.16
CA ARG A 13 4.56 -1.27 7.29
C ARG A 13 5.10 -0.41 8.42
N ALA A 14 5.58 0.77 8.08
CA ALA A 14 5.95 1.81 9.03
C ALA A 14 4.78 2.79 9.22
N PHE A 15 4.46 3.14 10.47
CA PHE A 15 3.39 4.07 10.79
C PHE A 15 3.62 4.74 12.15
N VAL A 16 2.81 5.77 12.44
CA VAL A 16 2.92 6.55 13.69
C VAL A 16 2.56 5.67 14.89
N PRO A 17 3.38 5.59 15.95
CA PRO A 17 3.18 4.68 17.08
C PRO A 17 1.78 4.72 17.71
N GLN A 18 1.14 5.90 17.77
CA GLN A 18 -0.22 6.05 18.30
C GLN A 18 -1.26 5.11 17.65
N TRP A 19 -1.02 4.65 16.41
CA TRP A 19 -1.90 3.76 15.66
C TRP A 19 -1.53 2.27 15.78
N ALA A 20 -0.59 1.90 16.66
CA ALA A 20 -0.15 0.52 16.84
C ALA A 20 -1.26 -0.45 17.25
N PHE A 21 -2.42 0.05 17.69
CA PHE A 21 -3.59 -0.79 17.99
C PHE A 21 -4.40 -1.20 16.76
N ALA A 22 -4.15 -0.56 15.61
CA ALA A 22 -4.84 -0.82 14.35
C ALA A 22 -3.87 -0.86 13.16
N PRO A 23 -2.85 -1.73 13.19
CA PRO A 23 -1.80 -1.82 12.16
C PRO A 23 -2.31 -2.23 10.77
N LEU A 24 -3.53 -2.76 10.68
CA LEU A 24 -4.20 -3.13 9.43
C LEU A 24 -5.30 -2.13 9.02
N SER A 25 -5.42 -0.99 9.70
CA SER A 25 -6.36 0.05 9.30
C SER A 25 -5.86 0.79 8.05
N GLY A 26 -6.79 1.01 7.12
CA GLY A 26 -6.60 1.86 5.94
C GLY A 26 -7.17 3.27 6.10
N GLU A 27 -7.67 3.64 7.30
CA GLU A 27 -8.40 4.89 7.52
C GLU A 27 -7.55 6.14 7.28
N GLY A 28 -6.26 6.11 7.59
CA GLY A 28 -5.36 7.22 7.28
C GLY A 28 -5.31 7.51 5.77
N ALA A 29 -5.14 6.45 4.96
CA ALA A 29 -5.16 6.57 3.51
C ALA A 29 -6.55 6.99 2.99
N ALA A 30 -7.64 6.49 3.58
CA ALA A 30 -8.99 6.91 3.21
C ALA A 30 -9.22 8.40 3.51
N ARG A 31 -8.75 8.89 4.65
CA ARG A 31 -8.98 10.27 5.08
C ARG A 31 -8.28 11.30 4.19
N PHE A 32 -7.05 11.01 3.76
CA PHE A 32 -6.22 11.97 3.03
C PHE A 32 -6.06 11.65 1.54
N GLY A 33 -6.49 10.46 1.11
CA GLY A 33 -6.12 9.92 -0.20
C GLY A 33 -4.62 9.59 -0.27
N GLY A 34 -4.21 9.08 -1.43
CA GLY A 34 -2.82 8.77 -1.72
C GLY A 34 -2.59 8.60 -3.21
N ARG A 35 -1.36 8.27 -3.59
CA ARG A 35 -0.99 8.02 -5.00
C ARG A 35 -1.90 6.99 -5.64
N TRP A 36 -2.23 5.92 -4.92
CA TRP A 36 -2.97 4.76 -5.41
C TRP A 36 -4.36 4.63 -4.77
N ASN A 37 -4.93 5.68 -4.19
CA ASN A 37 -6.31 5.65 -3.68
C ASN A 37 -6.95 7.05 -3.60
N PRO A 38 -8.22 7.21 -3.97
CA PRO A 38 -8.95 8.45 -3.74
C PRO A 38 -9.33 8.62 -2.26
N VAL A 39 -9.73 9.83 -1.89
CA VAL A 39 -10.33 10.12 -0.58
C VAL A 39 -11.59 9.27 -0.38
N GLY A 40 -11.80 8.78 0.84
CA GLY A 40 -12.89 7.89 1.23
C GLY A 40 -12.59 6.41 1.02
N VAL A 41 -11.49 6.06 0.35
CA VAL A 41 -11.14 4.66 0.03
C VAL A 41 -10.00 4.16 0.92
N PRO A 42 -10.23 3.16 1.79
CA PRO A 42 -9.18 2.54 2.57
C PRO A 42 -8.13 1.86 1.70
N THR A 43 -6.86 2.00 2.07
CA THR A 43 -5.74 1.36 1.36
C THR A 43 -4.59 1.11 2.32
N ILE A 44 -3.99 -0.07 2.23
CA ILE A 44 -2.74 -0.38 2.94
C ILE A 44 -1.58 -0.02 2.02
N TYR A 45 -0.74 0.89 2.50
CA TYR A 45 0.59 1.11 1.94
C TYR A 45 1.61 0.37 2.80
N ALA A 46 2.41 -0.47 2.15
CA ALA A 46 3.50 -1.21 2.77
C ALA A 46 4.67 -1.32 1.78
N ALA A 47 5.83 -1.76 2.24
CA ALA A 47 6.98 -2.07 1.39
C ALA A 47 7.27 -3.58 1.40
N ARG A 48 7.97 -4.08 0.39
CA ARG A 48 8.45 -5.47 0.36
C ARG A 48 9.77 -5.63 1.11
N GLU A 49 10.51 -4.54 1.27
CA GLU A 49 11.76 -4.47 2.02
C GLU A 49 11.64 -3.58 3.27
N LEU A 50 12.24 -4.01 4.39
CA LEU A 50 12.24 -3.26 5.65
C LEU A 50 12.89 -1.87 5.50
N SER A 51 14.01 -1.80 4.79
CA SER A 51 14.72 -0.55 4.50
C SER A 51 13.84 0.43 3.72
N THR A 52 13.04 -0.08 2.79
CA THR A 52 12.12 0.72 1.98
C THR A 52 10.95 1.24 2.81
N ALA A 53 10.37 0.43 3.70
CA ALA A 53 9.33 0.91 4.62
C ALA A 53 9.82 2.07 5.50
N TRP A 54 11.05 1.97 6.01
CA TRP A 54 11.67 3.04 6.80
C TRP A 54 11.96 4.29 5.97
N ALA A 55 12.48 4.14 4.74
CA ALA A 55 12.78 5.26 3.87
C ALA A 55 11.52 6.03 3.45
N GLU A 56 10.45 5.33 3.06
CA GLU A 56 9.17 5.93 2.65
C GLU A 56 8.49 6.67 3.82
N TYR A 57 8.52 6.12 5.04
CA TYR A 57 7.97 6.81 6.21
C TYR A 57 8.69 8.14 6.50
N ASN A 58 9.99 8.21 6.21
CA ASN A 58 10.83 9.38 6.43
C ASN A 58 10.98 10.27 5.18
N GLN A 59 10.03 10.24 4.25
CA GLN A 59 10.03 11.12 3.07
C GLN A 59 10.01 12.62 3.42
N GLY A 60 9.52 12.98 4.62
CA GLY A 60 9.52 14.37 5.11
C GLY A 60 10.88 14.83 5.66
N PHE A 61 11.10 16.15 5.68
CA PHE A 61 12.32 16.76 6.22
C PHE A 61 12.56 16.50 7.72
N VAL A 62 11.49 16.18 8.47
CA VAL A 62 11.58 15.88 9.90
C VAL A 62 11.32 14.39 10.10
N GLN A 63 12.29 13.69 10.68
CA GLN A 63 12.12 12.31 11.09
C GLN A 63 11.24 12.27 12.35
N HIS A 64 10.19 11.47 12.30
CA HIS A 64 9.32 11.21 13.45
C HIS A 64 9.56 9.79 13.96
N PRO A 65 9.33 9.49 15.24
CA PRO A 65 9.30 8.12 15.71
C PRO A 65 8.33 7.30 14.86
N ALA A 66 8.73 6.09 14.48
CA ALA A 66 7.90 5.15 13.75
C ALA A 66 7.85 3.82 14.48
N LEU A 67 6.73 3.13 14.36
CA LEU A 67 6.63 1.71 14.64
C LEU A 67 6.58 0.98 13.30
N ILE A 68 7.36 -0.09 13.16
CA ILE A 68 7.37 -0.93 11.97
C ILE A 68 6.86 -2.32 12.33
N THR A 69 5.89 -2.82 11.59
CA THR A 69 5.39 -4.19 11.70
C THR A 69 5.69 -4.99 10.44
N GLN A 70 6.05 -6.26 10.62
CA GLN A 70 6.01 -7.23 9.54
C GLN A 70 4.57 -7.70 9.34
N LEU A 71 4.15 -7.75 8.09
CA LEU A 71 2.86 -8.26 7.66
C LEU A 71 3.05 -9.48 6.76
N GLU A 72 2.07 -10.36 6.77
CA GLU A 72 1.99 -11.52 5.90
C GLU A 72 0.74 -11.41 5.02
N LEU A 73 0.96 -11.26 3.71
CA LEU A 73 -0.10 -11.16 2.71
C LEU A 73 -0.23 -12.50 1.98
N LYS A 74 -1.44 -13.06 1.94
CA LYS A 74 -1.73 -14.35 1.29
C LYS A 74 -2.84 -14.21 0.26
N ASN A 75 -2.70 -14.95 -0.84
CA ASN A 75 -3.72 -15.09 -1.87
C ASN A 75 -4.10 -13.75 -2.53
N ALA A 76 -3.11 -12.87 -2.72
CA ALA A 76 -3.29 -11.56 -3.34
C ALA A 76 -2.85 -11.59 -4.79
N ASP A 77 -3.69 -11.04 -5.66
CA ASP A 77 -3.34 -10.72 -7.04
C ASP A 77 -2.91 -9.24 -7.12
N LEU A 78 -1.61 -9.01 -7.30
CA LEU A 78 -1.03 -7.67 -7.37
C LEU A 78 -0.49 -7.43 -8.76
N ALA A 79 -0.94 -6.35 -9.40
CA ALA A 79 -0.34 -5.92 -10.67
C ALA A 79 1.06 -5.36 -10.40
N ASP A 80 2.09 -6.03 -10.91
CA ASP A 80 3.47 -5.59 -10.76
C ASP A 80 3.81 -4.50 -11.77
N LEU A 81 3.70 -3.23 -11.35
CA LEU A 81 3.99 -2.08 -12.21
C LEU A 81 5.50 -1.79 -12.31
N THR A 82 6.35 -2.64 -11.74
CA THR A 82 7.81 -2.63 -11.98
C THR A 82 8.19 -3.50 -13.19
N ASP A 83 7.30 -4.41 -13.61
CA ASP A 83 7.45 -5.20 -14.82
C ASP A 83 6.94 -4.41 -16.04
N ALA A 84 7.85 -4.18 -17.01
CA ALA A 84 7.53 -3.52 -18.26
C ALA A 84 6.46 -4.26 -19.10
N THR A 85 6.40 -5.59 -18.99
CA THR A 85 5.40 -6.41 -19.69
C THR A 85 4.01 -6.17 -19.13
N MET A 86 3.88 -6.17 -17.79
CA MET A 86 2.64 -5.82 -17.10
C MET A 86 2.19 -4.40 -17.46
N LEU A 87 3.08 -3.41 -17.38
CA LEU A 87 2.78 -2.03 -17.78
C LEU A 87 2.25 -1.94 -19.22
N SER A 88 2.93 -2.58 -20.17
CA SER A 88 2.53 -2.60 -21.58
C SER A 88 1.14 -3.21 -21.77
N SER A 89 0.84 -4.34 -21.11
CA SER A 89 -0.49 -4.98 -21.16
C SER A 89 -1.60 -4.12 -20.56
N LEU A 90 -1.27 -3.19 -19.66
CA LEU A 90 -2.19 -2.22 -19.07
C LEU A 90 -2.30 -0.92 -19.88
N ALA A 91 -1.65 -0.86 -21.05
CA ALA A 91 -1.47 0.34 -21.86
C ALA A 91 -0.90 1.52 -21.03
N SER A 92 0.04 1.22 -20.15
CA SER A 92 0.74 2.17 -19.28
C SER A 92 2.26 2.11 -19.53
N SER A 93 2.98 3.12 -19.06
CA SER A 93 4.44 3.19 -19.06
C SER A 93 4.98 3.41 -17.64
N ASP A 94 6.30 3.43 -17.47
CA ASP A 94 6.95 3.76 -16.19
C ASP A 94 6.67 5.20 -15.73
N GLU A 95 6.22 6.08 -16.63
CA GLU A 95 5.84 7.46 -16.32
C GLU A 95 4.71 7.55 -15.30
N ILE A 96 3.89 6.50 -15.16
CA ILE A 96 2.83 6.44 -14.15
C ILE A 96 3.38 6.66 -12.73
N HIS A 97 4.63 6.25 -12.48
CA HIS A 97 5.31 6.41 -11.20
C HIS A 97 5.73 7.86 -10.92
N ARG A 98 5.87 8.68 -11.99
CA ARG A 98 6.17 10.12 -11.92
C ARG A 98 4.89 10.97 -11.92
N CYS A 99 3.71 10.36 -11.90
CA CYS A 99 2.45 11.09 -11.84
C CYS A 99 2.39 12.00 -10.60
N GLU A 100 2.21 13.30 -10.83
CA GLU A 100 2.01 14.34 -9.80
C GLU A 100 0.57 14.29 -9.26
N TRP A 101 0.18 13.13 -8.73
CA TRP A 101 -1.19 12.81 -8.31
C TRP A 101 -1.79 13.85 -7.37
N ARG A 102 -0.97 14.43 -6.48
CA ARG A 102 -1.44 15.43 -5.52
C ARG A 102 -1.87 16.73 -6.21
N MET A 103 -1.10 17.18 -7.21
CA MET A 103 -1.43 18.36 -8.00
C MET A 103 -2.73 18.18 -8.80
N HIS A 104 -2.96 16.99 -9.36
CA HIS A 104 -4.22 16.69 -10.05
C HIS A 104 -5.41 16.75 -9.08
N LEU A 105 -5.29 16.15 -7.89
CA LEU A 105 -6.34 16.23 -6.86
C LEU A 105 -6.61 17.68 -6.43
N ASP A 106 -5.57 18.49 -6.23
CA ASP A 106 -5.72 19.91 -5.85
C ASP A 106 -6.45 20.73 -6.94
N ARG A 107 -6.40 20.29 -8.20
CA ARG A 107 -7.14 20.87 -9.34
C ARG A 107 -8.55 20.28 -9.52
N GLY A 108 -8.97 19.33 -8.70
CA GLY A 108 -10.24 18.62 -8.85
C GLY A 108 -10.25 17.60 -10.00
N GLU A 109 -9.08 17.24 -10.53
CA GLU A 109 -8.91 16.25 -11.58
C GLU A 109 -8.70 14.85 -10.99
N VAL A 110 -9.01 13.81 -11.78
CA VAL A 110 -8.68 12.43 -11.42
C VAL A 110 -7.24 12.12 -11.87
N PRO A 111 -6.31 11.75 -10.97
CA PRO A 111 -4.97 11.30 -11.33
C PRO A 111 -4.98 10.04 -12.19
N GLU A 112 -3.98 9.86 -13.06
CA GLU A 112 -3.91 8.66 -13.89
C GLU A 112 -3.70 7.39 -13.06
N THR A 113 -3.01 7.49 -11.91
CA THR A 113 -2.86 6.38 -10.96
C THR A 113 -4.20 5.91 -10.39
N HIS A 114 -5.17 6.83 -10.21
CA HIS A 114 -6.52 6.49 -9.76
C HIS A 114 -7.34 5.86 -10.90
N ARG A 115 -7.20 6.36 -12.13
CA ARG A 115 -7.82 5.72 -13.31
C ARG A 115 -7.30 4.30 -13.51
N LEU A 116 -5.98 4.10 -13.39
CA LEU A 116 -5.36 2.78 -13.50
C LEU A 116 -5.86 1.83 -12.40
N ARG A 117 -5.99 2.32 -11.16
CA ARG A 117 -6.60 1.56 -10.06
C ARG A 117 -8.01 1.04 -10.43
N GLU A 118 -8.89 1.89 -10.93
CA GLU A 118 -10.26 1.47 -11.28
C GLU A 118 -10.25 0.39 -12.37
N ARG A 119 -9.38 0.52 -13.38
CA ARG A 119 -9.20 -0.52 -14.41
C ARG A 119 -8.73 -1.85 -13.81
N LEU A 120 -7.75 -1.80 -12.91
CA LEU A 120 -7.17 -2.98 -12.27
C LEU A 120 -8.18 -3.69 -11.35
N ILE A 121 -8.97 -2.94 -10.60
CA ILE A 121 -10.08 -3.49 -9.81
C ILE A 121 -11.08 -4.20 -10.72
N GLY A 122 -11.44 -3.59 -11.86
CA GLY A 122 -12.32 -4.20 -12.86
C GLY A 122 -11.76 -5.51 -13.47
N GLN A 123 -10.44 -5.70 -13.41
CA GLN A 123 -9.76 -6.92 -13.87
C GLN A 123 -9.57 -7.96 -12.76
N GLY A 124 -9.89 -7.63 -11.51
CA GLY A 124 -9.83 -8.53 -10.36
C GLY A 124 -8.58 -8.40 -9.48
N PHE A 125 -7.70 -7.43 -9.75
CA PHE A 125 -6.52 -7.19 -8.93
C PHE A 125 -6.90 -6.62 -7.55
N ASP A 126 -6.12 -7.02 -6.54
CA ASP A 126 -6.25 -6.61 -5.14
C ASP A 126 -5.48 -5.34 -4.82
N GLY A 127 -4.48 -5.04 -5.63
CA GLY A 127 -3.55 -3.95 -5.43
C GLY A 127 -2.48 -3.88 -6.51
N VAL A 128 -1.46 -3.07 -6.23
CA VAL A 128 -0.32 -2.86 -7.13
C VAL A 128 0.99 -2.97 -6.38
N ILE A 129 2.02 -3.49 -7.05
CA ILE A 129 3.43 -3.29 -6.68
C ILE A 129 3.96 -2.13 -7.52
N TYR A 130 4.69 -1.20 -6.91
CA TYR A 130 5.25 -0.02 -7.57
C TYR A 130 6.64 0.30 -6.99
N PRO A 131 7.53 0.97 -7.74
CA PRO A 131 8.86 1.30 -7.26
C PRO A 131 8.80 2.35 -6.14
N SER A 132 9.67 2.20 -5.15
CA SER A 132 9.87 3.21 -4.11
C SER A 132 10.57 4.44 -4.69
N PHE A 133 10.12 5.63 -4.28
CA PHE A 133 10.81 6.86 -4.62
C PHE A 133 11.95 7.14 -3.63
N MET A 134 11.75 6.77 -2.36
CA MET A 134 12.71 7.04 -1.28
C MET A 134 13.86 6.03 -1.21
N SER A 135 13.68 4.83 -1.76
CA SER A 135 14.65 3.75 -1.74
C SER A 135 14.81 3.17 -3.15
N PRO A 136 15.80 3.65 -3.94
CA PRO A 136 16.06 3.12 -5.27
C PRO A 136 16.30 1.62 -5.25
N GLY A 137 15.56 0.87 -6.09
CA GLY A 137 15.58 -0.59 -6.13
C GLY A 137 14.64 -1.28 -5.13
N GLY A 138 14.06 -0.53 -4.18
CA GLY A 138 13.01 -1.00 -3.29
C GLY A 138 11.62 -0.94 -3.92
N THR A 139 10.69 -1.74 -3.41
CA THR A 139 9.33 -1.81 -3.94
C THR A 139 8.27 -1.67 -2.85
N CYS A 140 7.18 -1.00 -3.23
CA CYS A 140 6.04 -0.70 -2.38
C CYS A 140 4.80 -1.42 -2.90
N VAL A 141 3.84 -1.64 -2.00
CA VAL A 141 2.53 -2.23 -2.28
C VAL A 141 1.45 -1.26 -1.84
N ALA A 142 0.47 -1.04 -2.70
CA ALA A 142 -0.81 -0.43 -2.34
C ALA A 142 -1.91 -1.50 -2.47
N LEU A 143 -2.49 -1.93 -1.35
CA LEU A 143 -3.52 -2.97 -1.28
C LEU A 143 -4.88 -2.34 -0.99
N TRP A 144 -5.87 -2.58 -1.86
CA TRP A 144 -7.18 -1.92 -1.81
C TRP A 144 -8.26 -2.71 -1.10
N ARG A 145 -8.08 -4.03 -0.99
CA ARG A 145 -8.98 -4.92 -0.23
C ARG A 145 -8.19 -5.99 0.50
N TRP A 146 -8.61 -6.30 1.72
CA TRP A 146 -8.03 -7.33 2.56
C TRP A 146 -9.04 -7.74 3.64
N ASN A 147 -8.91 -8.96 4.15
CA ASN A 147 -9.65 -9.47 5.31
C ASN A 147 -11.19 -9.36 5.21
N SER A 148 -11.72 -9.21 4.00
CA SER A 148 -13.13 -9.27 3.67
C SER A 148 -13.43 -10.53 2.85
N LYS A 149 -14.72 -10.79 2.62
CA LYS A 149 -15.14 -11.95 1.83
C LYS A 149 -14.48 -11.92 0.44
N ASP A 150 -13.87 -13.04 0.03
CA ASP A 150 -13.21 -13.23 -1.25
C ASP A 150 -11.98 -12.34 -1.53
N ALA A 151 -11.52 -11.58 -0.54
CA ALA A 151 -10.30 -10.75 -0.57
C ALA A 151 -9.08 -11.52 -0.03
N PRO A 152 -7.85 -11.07 -0.34
CA PRO A 152 -6.65 -11.63 0.25
C PRO A 152 -6.63 -11.48 1.76
N ARG A 153 -5.86 -12.36 2.40
CA ARG A 153 -5.64 -12.33 3.85
C ARG A 153 -4.39 -11.52 4.13
N LEU A 154 -4.51 -10.52 5.00
CA LEU A 154 -3.39 -9.74 5.51
C LEU A 154 -3.33 -9.90 7.03
N ASP A 155 -2.27 -10.50 7.53
CA ASP A 155 -2.04 -10.71 8.95
C ASP A 155 -0.83 -9.90 9.42
N VAL A 156 -0.83 -9.51 10.70
CA VAL A 156 0.34 -8.91 11.35
C VAL A 156 1.11 -10.01 12.05
N ILE A 157 2.43 -10.03 11.90
CA ILE A 157 3.28 -10.95 12.63
C ILE A 157 3.56 -10.38 14.03
N ASP A 158 2.81 -10.86 15.01
CA ASP A 158 2.95 -10.52 16.44
C ASP A 158 2.71 -11.76 17.33
N PRO A 159 3.62 -12.76 17.31
CA PRO A 159 3.39 -14.05 17.98
C PRO A 159 3.26 -13.92 19.51
N ASP A 160 3.89 -12.90 20.09
CA ASP A 160 3.87 -12.64 21.53
C ASP A 160 2.74 -11.68 21.95
N GLY A 161 1.96 -11.15 21.00
CA GLY A 161 0.88 -10.20 21.29
C GLY A 161 1.36 -8.89 21.92
N ARG A 162 2.49 -8.34 21.44
CA ARG A 162 3.11 -7.11 21.95
C ARG A 162 2.40 -5.85 21.48
N LEU A 163 1.66 -5.92 20.38
CA LEU A 163 0.92 -4.77 19.89
C LEU A 163 -0.24 -4.45 20.83
N PRO A 164 -0.50 -3.16 21.09
CA PRO A 164 -1.64 -2.75 21.88
C PRO A 164 -2.94 -3.18 21.19
N LYS A 165 -3.99 -3.43 21.97
CA LYS A 165 -5.30 -3.84 21.44
C LYS A 165 -6.26 -2.66 21.29
N THR A 166 -5.98 -1.55 21.96
CA THR A 166 -6.85 -0.38 21.99
C THR A 166 -6.01 0.91 22.03
N PRO A 167 -6.61 2.07 21.68
CA PRO A 167 -5.93 3.36 21.83
C PRO A 167 -5.51 3.65 23.27
N ALA A 168 -6.22 3.09 24.26
CA ALA A 168 -5.97 3.34 25.68
C ALA A 168 -4.66 2.72 26.20
N SER A 169 -4.00 1.87 25.41
CA SER A 169 -2.69 1.32 25.77
C SER A 169 -1.54 2.35 25.74
N TRP A 170 -1.82 3.60 25.32
CA TRP A 170 -0.88 4.72 25.33
C TRP A 170 -1.19 5.77 26.41
N MET A 171 -2.25 5.58 27.21
CA MET A 171 -2.61 6.48 28.32
C MET A 171 -1.90 6.11 29.61
#